data_AF-A0A651HCL4-F1
#
_entry.id   AF-A0A651HCL4-F1
#
_cell.length_a   1.000
_cell.length_b   1.000
_cell.length_c   1.000
_cell.angle_alpha   90.00
_cell.angle_beta   90.00
_cell.angle_gamma   90.00
#
_symmetry.space_group_name_H-M   'P 1'
#
loop_
_entity.id
_entity.type
_entity.pdbx_description
1 polymer ?
#
loop_
_entity_poly.entity_id
_entity_poly.type
_entity_poly.pdbx_seq_one_letter_code
_entity_poly.pdbx_strand_id
1 'polypeptide(L)'
;MNGPDSPTGTDDVGTRQPPIGAPMAPAEAEAPTEESLAAHFRRMLPQARALSLDSLSADVWVGCVDGRHSECVAGAPGGNAGLLILLLATWEASAGRPFRPEEVEVLFLRYLDHFGSFYLHTDREAQERLAAALGREIRDVDALIRNPAPAGADQTRLLEVLLQPGHVGCGHLRLLLEEPGTYQVRRALVEEVLRNFYLRLWAGDARLILDILGGPHQEMAVARIRAAPGSEGLVTTCPRHGATELFVYHPDAVAWLHALHADFLATAGLIPEVGIPGCIQAQQRLGELQLQSTLERLAPGLPVFDVSVEADDSGLPMDVTVTLQGRVPAVPSTPSTAF
;
A
#
# COMPACT_ATOMS: atom_id res chain seq x y z
N MET A 1 2.24 -62.38 -10.45
CA MET A 1 2.66 -61.29 -11.36
C MET A 1 2.15 -60.02 -10.74
N ASN A 2 3.04 -59.31 -10.06
CA ASN A 2 2.76 -58.15 -9.21
C ASN A 2 2.66 -56.89 -10.08
N GLY A 3 1.64 -56.07 -9.87
CA GLY A 3 1.53 -54.73 -10.45
C GLY A 3 2.40 -53.72 -9.68
N PRO A 4 2.85 -52.63 -10.32
CA PRO A 4 3.69 -51.65 -9.66
C PRO A 4 2.82 -50.65 -8.87
N ASP A 5 3.21 -50.44 -7.60
CA ASP A 5 2.74 -49.39 -6.73
C ASP A 5 3.26 -48.02 -7.21
N SER A 6 2.37 -47.04 -7.29
CA SER A 6 2.69 -45.62 -7.48
C SER A 6 2.58 -44.90 -6.13
N PRO A 7 3.61 -44.18 -5.65
CA PRO A 7 3.46 -43.25 -4.55
C PRO A 7 3.52 -41.80 -5.06
N THR A 8 2.41 -41.07 -4.98
CA THR A 8 2.41 -39.61 -5.05
C THR A 8 1.63 -39.07 -3.85
N GLY A 9 2.31 -38.99 -2.71
CA GLY A 9 1.91 -38.18 -1.58
C GLY A 9 2.87 -36.99 -1.52
N THR A 10 2.42 -35.82 -1.95
CA THR A 10 3.08 -34.56 -1.64
C THR A 10 2.58 -34.14 -0.26
N ASP A 11 3.45 -34.24 0.74
CA ASP A 11 3.21 -33.68 2.07
C ASP A 11 3.12 -32.16 1.95
N ASP A 12 1.90 -31.64 2.06
CA ASP A 12 1.61 -30.23 2.24
C ASP A 12 2.01 -29.86 3.68
N VAL A 13 3.27 -29.45 3.85
CA VAL A 13 3.79 -28.91 5.10
C VAL A 13 3.23 -27.50 5.27
N GLY A 14 1.95 -27.42 5.58
CA GLY A 14 1.28 -26.22 6.07
C GLY A 14 1.81 -25.88 7.46
N THR A 15 2.98 -25.27 7.53
CA THR A 15 3.40 -24.57 8.76
C THR A 15 2.39 -23.47 9.02
N ARG A 16 1.49 -23.70 9.99
CA ARG A 16 0.62 -22.67 10.56
C ARG A 16 1.50 -21.52 11.03
N GLN A 17 1.50 -20.46 10.24
CA GLN A 17 2.19 -19.22 10.54
C GLN A 17 1.56 -18.63 11.81
N PRO A 18 2.36 -18.10 12.75
CA PRO A 18 1.79 -17.48 13.94
C PRO A 18 0.84 -16.35 13.51
N PRO A 19 -0.30 -16.20 14.19
CA PRO A 19 -1.24 -15.12 13.89
C PRO A 19 -0.52 -13.78 13.97
N ILE A 20 -1.02 -12.83 13.17
CA ILE A 20 -0.61 -11.42 13.15
C ILE A 20 -0.13 -11.03 14.55
N GLY A 21 1.13 -10.60 14.66
CA GLY A 21 1.57 -9.90 15.86
C GLY A 21 0.59 -8.75 16.05
N ALA A 22 -0.35 -8.92 16.98
CA ALA A 22 -1.36 -7.91 17.23
C ALA A 22 -0.60 -6.61 17.46
N PRO A 23 -1.03 -5.48 16.89
CA PRO A 23 -0.48 -4.20 17.29
C PRO A 23 -0.48 -4.20 18.82
N MET A 24 0.69 -3.97 19.42
CA MET A 24 0.77 -3.82 20.87
C MET A 24 -0.34 -2.85 21.23
N ALA A 25 -1.28 -3.30 22.08
CA ALA A 25 -2.34 -2.43 22.56
C ALA A 25 -1.67 -1.13 23.00
N PRO A 26 -2.03 0.03 22.42
CA PRO A 26 -1.33 1.27 22.69
C PRO A 26 -1.30 1.45 24.21
N ALA A 27 -0.10 1.62 24.75
CA ALA A 27 0.15 1.64 26.18
C ALA A 27 -0.56 2.83 26.83
N GLU A 28 -1.85 2.69 27.21
CA GLU A 28 -2.73 3.69 27.83
C GLU A 28 -2.46 5.16 27.44
N ALA A 29 -1.96 5.39 26.23
CA ALA A 29 -1.62 6.72 25.77
C ALA A 29 -2.95 7.40 25.50
N GLU A 30 -3.16 8.54 26.14
CA GLU A 30 -4.37 9.33 25.96
C GLU A 30 -4.53 9.61 24.46
N ALA A 31 -5.70 9.25 23.91
CA ALA A 31 -5.96 9.44 22.49
C ALA A 31 -5.79 10.92 22.12
N PRO A 32 -5.19 11.25 20.98
CA PRO A 32 -4.98 12.64 20.60
C PRO A 32 -6.33 13.39 20.53
N THR A 33 -6.34 14.62 21.04
CA THR A 33 -7.46 15.56 20.87
C THR A 33 -7.32 16.33 19.55
N GLU A 34 -8.41 16.92 19.05
CA GLU A 34 -8.37 17.80 17.86
C GLU A 34 -7.32 18.92 18.01
N GLU A 35 -7.25 19.54 19.20
CA GLU A 35 -6.27 20.60 19.49
C GLU A 35 -4.83 20.08 19.44
N SER A 36 -4.56 18.93 20.07
CA SER A 36 -3.21 18.34 20.09
C SER A 36 -2.75 17.94 18.68
N LEU A 37 -3.68 17.45 17.85
CA LEU A 37 -3.41 17.04 16.49
C LEU A 37 -3.24 18.25 15.58
N ALA A 38 -4.08 19.29 15.72
CA ALA A 38 -3.90 20.56 15.00
C ALA A 38 -2.53 21.19 15.32
N ALA A 39 -2.11 21.19 16.60
CA ALA A 39 -0.79 21.65 17.00
C ALA A 39 0.34 20.79 16.39
N HIS A 40 0.14 19.47 16.25
CA HIS A 40 1.08 18.59 15.56
C HIS A 40 1.21 18.97 14.08
N PHE A 41 0.10 19.10 13.36
CA PHE A 41 0.13 19.48 11.94
C PHE A 41 0.78 20.85 11.72
N ARG A 42 0.49 21.85 12.57
CA ARG A 42 1.15 23.17 12.49
C ARG A 42 2.67 23.10 12.63
N ARG A 43 3.22 22.20 13.46
CA ARG A 43 4.67 21.99 13.57
C ARG A 43 5.28 21.31 12.33
N MET A 44 4.50 20.50 11.64
CA MET A 44 4.90 19.80 10.43
C MET A 44 4.83 20.67 9.17
N LEU A 45 3.94 21.67 9.11
CA LEU A 45 3.74 22.53 7.92
C LEU A 45 5.03 23.06 7.25
N PRO A 46 6.10 23.46 7.97
CA PRO A 46 7.33 23.91 7.33
C PRO A 46 8.05 22.84 6.47
N GLN A 47 7.72 21.56 6.64
CA GLN A 47 8.25 20.43 5.87
C GLN A 47 7.27 19.94 4.80
N ALA A 48 6.00 20.33 4.91
CA ALA A 48 4.96 19.98 3.96
C ALA A 48 5.16 20.73 2.64
N ARG A 49 4.80 20.09 1.53
CA ARG A 49 4.79 20.68 0.20
C ARG A 49 3.36 20.79 -0.27
N ALA A 50 2.99 21.98 -0.75
CA ALA A 50 1.83 22.13 -1.59
C ALA A 50 2.17 21.63 -3.00
N LEU A 51 1.35 20.75 -3.52
CA LEU A 51 1.48 20.15 -4.84
C LEU A 51 0.22 20.45 -5.62
N SER A 52 0.36 20.86 -6.89
CA SER A 52 -0.80 20.77 -7.80
C SER A 52 -1.11 19.29 -8.01
N LEU A 53 -2.39 18.97 -8.22
CA LEU A 53 -2.77 17.59 -8.54
C LEU A 53 -2.02 17.10 -9.78
N ASP A 54 -1.85 17.93 -10.82
CA ASP A 54 -1.08 17.59 -12.02
C ASP A 54 0.37 17.13 -11.73
N SER A 55 1.01 17.72 -10.70
CA SER A 55 2.38 17.37 -10.31
C SER A 55 2.53 15.95 -9.74
N LEU A 56 1.42 15.33 -9.30
CA LEU A 56 1.42 13.95 -8.80
C LEU A 56 1.70 12.91 -9.90
N SER A 57 1.59 13.30 -11.17
CA SER A 57 1.90 12.42 -12.30
C SER A 57 3.36 12.44 -12.75
N ALA A 58 4.13 13.48 -12.40
CA ALA A 58 5.45 13.73 -12.98
C ALA A 58 6.61 13.50 -11.99
N ASP A 59 6.48 13.96 -10.74
CA ASP A 59 7.64 14.05 -9.82
C ASP A 59 7.36 13.58 -8.38
N VAL A 60 6.13 13.17 -8.07
CA VAL A 60 5.74 12.79 -6.70
C VAL A 60 5.13 11.40 -6.71
N TRP A 61 5.83 10.45 -6.09
CA TRP A 61 5.28 9.13 -5.84
C TRP A 61 4.25 9.17 -4.70
N VAL A 62 3.32 8.22 -4.74
CA VAL A 62 2.29 8.08 -3.72
C VAL A 62 2.75 7.00 -2.75
N GLY A 63 2.96 7.39 -1.51
CA GLY A 63 3.41 6.52 -0.44
C GLY A 63 2.28 5.70 0.17
N CYS A 64 2.66 4.73 1.00
CA CYS A 64 1.68 4.05 1.83
C CYS A 64 1.12 5.00 2.89
N VAL A 65 -0.06 4.69 3.42
CA VAL A 65 -0.61 5.34 4.62
C VAL A 65 0.21 5.11 5.89
N ASP A 66 1.23 4.24 5.84
CA ASP A 66 2.04 3.78 6.97
C ASP A 66 2.69 4.93 7.75
N GLY A 67 2.48 4.94 9.07
CA GLY A 67 2.95 6.01 9.96
C GLY A 67 4.45 6.04 10.19
N ARG A 68 5.20 5.02 9.73
CA ARG A 68 6.65 4.93 9.93
C ARG A 68 7.45 5.76 8.92
N HIS A 69 6.80 6.29 7.87
CA HIS A 69 7.43 7.18 6.89
C HIS A 69 7.88 8.50 7.53
N SER A 70 9.15 8.82 7.37
CA SER A 70 9.72 10.11 7.81
C SER A 70 9.57 11.23 6.79
N GLU A 71 9.33 10.90 5.52
CA GLU A 71 9.14 11.89 4.47
C GLU A 71 7.67 12.32 4.38
N CYS A 72 7.44 13.56 3.96
CA CYS A 72 6.11 14.07 3.68
C CYS A 72 5.63 13.52 2.32
N VAL A 73 4.55 12.75 2.34
CA VAL A 73 4.04 12.02 1.16
C VAL A 73 2.57 12.32 0.91
N ALA A 74 2.11 12.02 -0.31
CA ALA A 74 0.70 11.71 -0.55
C ALA A 74 0.46 10.25 -0.19
N GLY A 75 -0.44 9.97 0.75
CA GLY A 75 -0.68 8.64 1.32
C GLY A 75 -1.90 7.95 0.72
N ALA A 76 -1.70 6.72 0.23
CA ALA A 76 -2.76 5.81 -0.20
C ALA A 76 -2.46 4.39 0.32
N PRO A 77 -3.46 3.52 0.56
CA PRO A 77 -3.19 2.15 1.00
C PRO A 77 -2.26 1.42 0.02
N GLY A 78 -1.08 1.00 0.49
CA GLY A 78 -0.06 0.35 -0.35
C GLY A 78 0.64 1.25 -1.37
N GLY A 79 0.42 2.57 -1.35
CA GLY A 79 1.03 3.52 -2.29
C GLY A 79 0.73 3.21 -3.76
N ASN A 80 1.68 3.48 -4.65
CA ASN A 80 1.52 3.18 -6.08
C ASN A 80 1.21 1.70 -6.35
N ALA A 81 1.86 0.77 -5.63
CA ALA A 81 1.59 -0.66 -5.77
C ALA A 81 0.14 -1.01 -5.45
N GLY A 82 -0.39 -0.51 -4.33
CA GLY A 82 -1.79 -0.73 -3.95
C GLY A 82 -2.77 -0.14 -4.95
N LEU A 83 -2.51 1.09 -5.43
CA LEU A 83 -3.36 1.74 -6.44
C LEU A 83 -3.35 1.03 -7.80
N LEU A 84 -2.20 0.52 -8.28
CA LEU A 84 -2.17 -0.28 -9.50
C LEU A 84 -2.95 -1.59 -9.33
N ILE A 85 -2.83 -2.26 -8.19
CA ILE A 85 -3.59 -3.48 -7.91
C ILE A 85 -5.10 -3.18 -7.88
N LEU A 86 -5.52 -2.09 -7.25
CA LEU A 86 -6.90 -1.62 -7.22
C LEU A 86 -7.45 -1.38 -8.63
N LEU A 87 -6.67 -0.72 -9.49
CA LEU A 87 -7.02 -0.45 -10.88
C LEU A 87 -7.25 -1.76 -11.66
N LEU A 88 -6.28 -2.67 -11.60
CA LEU A 88 -6.35 -3.93 -12.34
C LEU A 88 -7.47 -4.84 -11.80
N ALA A 89 -7.69 -4.87 -10.48
CA ALA A 89 -8.80 -5.60 -9.86
C ALA A 89 -10.16 -5.05 -10.30
N THR A 90 -10.30 -3.72 -10.36
CA THR A 90 -11.50 -3.06 -10.88
C THR A 90 -11.78 -3.49 -12.31
N TRP A 91 -10.74 -3.54 -13.15
CA TRP A 91 -10.89 -4.02 -14.51
C TRP A 91 -11.28 -5.50 -14.57
N GLU A 92 -10.60 -6.40 -13.86
CA GLU A 92 -10.90 -7.85 -13.84
C GLU A 92 -12.38 -8.10 -13.48
N ALA A 93 -12.90 -7.37 -12.49
CA ALA A 93 -14.29 -7.45 -12.06
C ALA A 93 -15.26 -7.00 -13.17
N SER A 94 -14.96 -5.90 -13.85
CA SER A 94 -15.82 -5.38 -14.93
C SER A 94 -15.76 -6.22 -16.21
N ALA A 95 -14.57 -6.74 -16.55
CA ALA A 95 -14.34 -7.56 -17.73
C ALA A 95 -14.80 -9.01 -17.56
N GLY A 96 -15.02 -9.44 -16.32
CA GLY A 96 -15.44 -10.81 -15.99
C GLY A 96 -14.37 -11.86 -16.26
N ARG A 97 -13.10 -11.47 -16.37
CA ARG A 97 -11.96 -12.37 -16.58
C ARG A 97 -10.71 -11.88 -15.85
N PRO A 98 -9.82 -12.78 -15.42
CA PRO A 98 -8.53 -12.39 -14.91
C PRO A 98 -7.59 -11.91 -16.02
N PHE A 99 -6.62 -11.08 -15.64
CA PHE A 99 -5.42 -10.84 -16.45
C PHE A 99 -4.51 -12.08 -16.42
N ARG A 100 -3.94 -12.38 -17.58
CA ARG A 100 -2.80 -13.31 -17.68
C ARG A 100 -1.52 -12.63 -17.18
N PRO A 101 -0.53 -13.38 -16.66
CA PRO A 101 0.73 -12.82 -16.19
C PRO A 101 1.41 -11.89 -17.20
N GLU A 102 1.40 -12.24 -18.49
CA GLU A 102 2.03 -11.43 -19.55
C GLU A 102 1.28 -10.11 -19.79
N GLU A 103 -0.05 -10.10 -19.56
CA GLU A 103 -0.85 -8.87 -19.65
C GLU A 103 -0.52 -7.93 -18.49
N VAL A 104 -0.32 -8.47 -17.28
CA VAL A 104 0.10 -7.69 -16.09
C VAL A 104 1.49 -7.09 -16.32
N GLU A 105 2.44 -7.86 -16.85
CA GLU A 105 3.79 -7.35 -17.18
C GLU A 105 3.74 -6.19 -18.17
N VAL A 106 3.00 -6.35 -19.28
CA VAL A 106 2.86 -5.30 -20.31
C VAL A 106 2.21 -4.05 -19.71
N LEU A 107 1.18 -4.20 -18.88
CA LEU A 107 0.51 -3.07 -18.25
C LEU A 107 1.38 -2.40 -17.20
N PHE A 108 2.15 -3.16 -16.43
CA PHE A 108 3.11 -2.62 -15.46
C PHE A 108 4.16 -1.74 -16.16
N LEU A 109 4.74 -2.20 -17.26
CA LEU A 109 5.68 -1.39 -18.05
C LEU A 109 5.04 -0.12 -18.61
N ARG A 110 3.84 -0.23 -19.19
CA ARG A 110 3.09 0.95 -19.67
C ARG A 110 2.77 1.92 -18.55
N TYR A 111 2.47 1.41 -17.36
CA TYR A 111 2.23 2.23 -16.18
C TYR A 111 3.50 3.01 -15.81
N LEU A 112 4.67 2.38 -15.79
CA LEU A 112 5.94 3.08 -15.55
C LEU A 112 6.27 4.11 -16.64
N ASP A 113 5.94 3.81 -17.90
CA ASP A 113 6.16 4.76 -19.00
C ASP A 113 5.22 5.97 -18.92
N HIS A 114 4.02 5.78 -18.37
CA HIS A 114 3.00 6.82 -18.25
C HIS A 114 3.15 7.67 -16.98
N PHE A 115 3.42 7.05 -15.83
CA PHE A 115 3.45 7.71 -14.51
C PHE A 115 4.87 7.93 -13.96
N GLY A 116 5.91 7.47 -14.65
CA GLY A 116 7.28 7.64 -14.23
C GLY A 116 7.63 6.77 -13.03
N SER A 117 7.51 7.31 -11.82
CA SER A 117 7.97 6.64 -10.59
C SER A 117 6.96 5.62 -10.05
N PHE A 118 7.47 4.56 -9.41
CA PHE A 118 6.63 3.55 -8.78
C PHE A 118 7.18 3.12 -7.43
N TYR A 119 6.41 3.43 -6.39
CA TYR A 119 6.76 3.14 -5.02
C TYR A 119 6.19 1.80 -4.51
N LEU A 120 7.04 1.09 -3.76
CA LEU A 120 6.72 -0.04 -2.89
C LEU A 120 7.54 0.12 -1.60
N HIS A 121 7.04 -0.38 -0.47
CA HIS A 121 7.88 -0.58 0.71
C HIS A 121 7.78 -1.98 1.29
N THR A 122 8.80 -2.32 2.05
CA THR A 122 8.81 -3.40 3.03
C THR A 122 9.28 -2.85 4.37
N ASP A 123 9.47 -3.70 5.37
CA ASP A 123 9.97 -3.31 6.68
C ASP A 123 11.04 -4.27 7.21
N ARG A 124 11.72 -3.85 8.28
CA ARG A 124 12.81 -4.63 8.89
C ARG A 124 12.33 -5.98 9.42
N GLU A 125 11.12 -6.06 9.96
CA GLU A 125 10.59 -7.33 10.48
C GLU A 125 10.33 -8.35 9.36
N ALA A 126 9.81 -7.91 8.22
CA ALA A 126 9.64 -8.75 7.04
C ALA A 126 11.00 -9.21 6.49
N GLN A 127 12.03 -8.35 6.52
CA GLN A 127 13.40 -8.71 6.15
C GLN A 127 14.00 -9.77 7.07
N GLU A 128 13.78 -9.67 8.38
CA GLU A 128 14.24 -10.68 9.35
C GLU A 128 13.58 -12.04 9.09
N ARG A 129 12.25 -12.04 8.84
CA ARG A 129 11.52 -13.27 8.47
C ARG A 129 12.01 -13.83 7.14
N LEU A 130 12.29 -12.98 6.16
CA LEU A 130 12.84 -13.38 4.86
C LEU A 130 14.20 -14.06 5.03
N ALA A 131 15.09 -13.47 5.84
CA ALA A 131 16.42 -14.04 6.08
C ALA A 131 16.33 -15.44 6.73
N ALA A 132 15.43 -15.59 7.71
CA ALA A 132 15.16 -16.87 8.34
C ALA A 132 14.61 -17.91 7.33
N ALA A 133 13.68 -17.53 6.47
CA ALA A 133 13.07 -18.42 5.46
C ALA A 133 14.07 -18.88 4.39
N LEU A 134 15.09 -18.07 4.09
CA LEU A 134 16.16 -18.44 3.16
C LEU A 134 17.19 -19.42 3.77
N GLY A 135 17.13 -19.66 5.09
CA GLY A 135 17.93 -20.69 5.76
C GLY A 135 19.43 -20.42 5.74
N ARG A 136 19.85 -19.17 5.60
CA ARG A 136 21.27 -18.76 5.59
C ARG A 136 21.47 -17.44 6.32
N GLU A 137 22.63 -17.28 6.94
CA GLU A 137 23.03 -15.98 7.50
C GLU A 137 23.22 -14.96 6.36
N ILE A 138 22.37 -13.95 6.33
CA ILE A 138 22.43 -12.87 5.35
C ILE A 138 22.91 -11.63 6.09
N ARG A 139 24.13 -11.19 5.78
CA ARG A 139 24.76 -10.01 6.40
C ARG A 139 24.04 -8.72 6.04
N ASP A 140 23.51 -8.64 4.82
CA ASP A 140 22.82 -7.46 4.30
C ASP A 140 21.59 -7.90 3.51
N VAL A 141 20.44 -7.92 4.18
CA VAL A 141 19.16 -8.33 3.57
C VAL A 141 18.66 -7.26 2.60
N ASP A 142 18.93 -5.98 2.87
CA ASP A 142 18.58 -4.88 1.99
C ASP A 142 19.29 -5.02 0.64
N ALA A 143 20.61 -5.18 0.67
CA ALA A 143 21.40 -5.41 -0.55
C ALA A 143 20.92 -6.65 -1.32
N LEU A 144 20.57 -7.74 -0.62
CA LEU A 144 20.04 -8.95 -1.24
C LEU A 144 18.70 -8.71 -1.95
N ILE A 145 17.78 -7.96 -1.34
CA ILE A 145 16.48 -7.66 -1.94
C ILE A 145 16.63 -6.71 -3.13
N ARG A 146 17.50 -5.70 -3.04
CA ARG A 146 17.68 -4.71 -4.12
C ARG A 146 18.47 -5.25 -5.31
N ASN A 147 19.49 -6.04 -5.04
CA ASN A 147 20.44 -6.49 -6.05
C ASN A 147 20.92 -7.92 -5.76
N PRO A 148 20.06 -8.94 -5.93
CA PRO A 148 20.46 -10.32 -5.80
C PRO A 148 21.48 -10.69 -6.88
N ALA A 149 22.27 -11.74 -6.62
CA ALA A 149 23.18 -12.27 -7.63
C ALA A 149 22.42 -12.65 -8.93
N PRO A 150 23.00 -12.40 -10.13
CA PRO A 150 22.30 -12.55 -11.40
C PRO A 150 21.71 -13.95 -11.63
N ALA A 151 20.53 -13.98 -12.25
CA ALA A 151 19.72 -15.10 -12.72
C ALA A 151 20.25 -16.53 -12.44
N GLY A 152 19.61 -17.17 -11.46
CA GLY A 152 19.81 -18.57 -11.08
C GLY A 152 18.77 -19.01 -10.06
N ALA A 153 18.89 -20.24 -9.57
CA ALA A 153 17.95 -20.82 -8.60
C ALA A 153 17.77 -19.94 -7.34
N ASP A 154 18.81 -19.21 -6.93
CA ASP A 154 18.78 -18.30 -5.79
C ASP A 154 17.85 -17.10 -6.00
N GLN A 155 17.86 -16.48 -7.20
CA GLN A 155 17.00 -15.35 -7.51
C GLN A 155 15.53 -15.80 -7.62
N THR A 156 15.28 -16.95 -8.25
CA THR A 156 13.94 -17.55 -8.33
C THR A 156 13.40 -17.85 -6.93
N ARG A 157 14.20 -18.49 -6.08
CA ARG A 157 13.82 -18.78 -4.68
C ARG A 157 13.58 -17.51 -3.89
N LEU A 158 14.44 -16.49 -4.02
CA LEU A 158 14.24 -15.21 -3.36
C LEU A 158 12.90 -14.58 -3.76
N LEU A 159 12.60 -14.57 -5.06
CA LEU A 159 11.34 -14.05 -5.59
C LEU A 159 10.14 -14.81 -5.03
N GLU A 160 10.17 -16.14 -5.04
CA GLU A 160 9.09 -16.97 -4.47
C GLU A 160 8.82 -16.61 -3.00
N VAL A 161 9.86 -16.42 -2.19
CA VAL A 161 9.71 -16.09 -0.77
C VAL A 161 9.21 -14.65 -0.58
N LEU A 162 9.71 -13.68 -1.36
CA LEU A 162 9.27 -12.28 -1.32
C LEU A 162 7.79 -12.07 -1.63
N LEU A 163 7.17 -13.00 -2.38
CA LEU A 163 5.75 -12.96 -2.73
C LEU A 163 4.85 -13.60 -1.67
N GLN A 164 5.42 -14.25 -0.65
CA GLN A 164 4.63 -14.81 0.44
C GLN A 164 4.23 -13.70 1.43
N PRO A 165 2.97 -13.69 1.93
CA PRO A 165 2.50 -12.60 2.78
C PRO A 165 3.36 -12.33 4.02
N GLY A 166 3.91 -13.39 4.63
CA GLY A 166 4.82 -13.26 5.77
C GLY A 166 6.07 -12.42 5.52
N HIS A 167 6.46 -12.22 4.25
CA HIS A 167 7.65 -11.46 3.86
C HIS A 167 7.32 -10.12 3.18
N VAL A 168 6.04 -9.73 3.19
CA VAL A 168 5.59 -8.42 2.72
C VAL A 168 5.41 -7.49 3.91
N GLY A 169 6.29 -6.49 4.02
CA GLY A 169 6.26 -5.52 5.14
C GLY A 169 5.13 -4.50 5.05
N CYS A 170 4.62 -4.21 3.84
CA CYS A 170 3.45 -3.37 3.70
C CYS A 170 2.19 -4.06 4.23
N GLY A 171 1.63 -3.56 5.34
CA GLY A 171 0.44 -4.13 5.97
C GLY A 171 -0.75 -4.27 5.01
N HIS A 172 -0.99 -3.27 4.16
CA HIS A 172 -2.06 -3.32 3.15
C HIS A 172 -1.83 -4.43 2.13
N LEU A 173 -0.66 -4.48 1.49
CA LEU A 173 -0.35 -5.47 0.45
C LEU A 173 -0.29 -6.89 1.01
N ARG A 174 0.21 -7.06 2.24
CA ARG A 174 0.13 -8.33 2.97
C ARG A 174 -1.32 -8.79 3.14
N LEU A 175 -2.22 -7.90 3.56
CA LEU A 175 -3.64 -8.21 3.75
C LEU A 175 -4.35 -8.55 2.42
N LEU A 176 -3.96 -7.93 1.30
CA LEU A 176 -4.45 -8.34 -0.03
C LEU A 176 -4.07 -9.79 -0.37
N LEU A 177 -2.92 -10.27 0.11
CA LEU A 177 -2.45 -11.65 -0.09
C LEU A 177 -3.09 -12.64 0.89
N GLU A 178 -3.29 -12.24 2.14
CA GLU A 178 -3.85 -13.07 3.23
C GLU A 178 -5.37 -13.21 3.14
N GLU A 179 -6.07 -12.12 2.81
CA GLU A 179 -7.53 -12.03 2.81
C GLU A 179 -8.11 -11.57 1.46
N PRO A 180 -7.73 -12.17 0.32
CA PRO A 180 -8.10 -11.68 -1.02
C PRO A 180 -9.61 -11.49 -1.23
N GLY A 181 -10.42 -12.37 -0.61
CA GLY A 181 -11.89 -12.28 -0.68
C GLY A 181 -12.47 -11.04 -0.01
N THR A 182 -11.95 -10.65 1.16
CA THR A 182 -12.35 -9.42 1.88
C THR A 182 -12.07 -8.19 1.02
N TYR A 183 -10.90 -8.17 0.36
CA TYR A 183 -10.44 -7.07 -0.46
C TYR A 183 -10.94 -7.10 -1.91
N GLN A 184 -11.77 -8.10 -2.25
CA GLN A 184 -12.29 -8.35 -3.61
C GLN A 184 -11.20 -8.29 -4.69
N VAL A 185 -10.04 -8.89 -4.39
CA VAL A 185 -8.90 -8.96 -5.29
C VAL A 185 -8.45 -10.42 -5.42
N ARG A 186 -8.01 -10.82 -6.60
CA ARG A 186 -7.40 -12.13 -6.78
C ARG A 186 -5.98 -12.10 -6.23
N ARG A 187 -5.63 -13.01 -5.30
CA ARG A 187 -4.27 -13.13 -4.75
C ARG A 187 -3.18 -13.15 -5.83
N ALA A 188 -3.37 -13.95 -6.87
CA ALA A 188 -2.40 -14.06 -7.96
C ALA A 188 -2.23 -12.75 -8.76
N LEU A 189 -3.20 -11.83 -8.78
CA LEU A 189 -2.99 -10.50 -9.36
C LEU A 189 -1.99 -9.69 -8.53
N VAL A 190 -2.12 -9.74 -7.20
CA VAL A 190 -1.20 -9.07 -6.26
C VAL A 190 0.21 -9.63 -6.41
N GLU A 191 0.34 -10.97 -6.44
CA GLU A 191 1.63 -11.65 -6.65
C GLU A 191 2.27 -11.24 -7.98
N GLU A 192 1.51 -11.12 -9.07
CA GLU A 192 2.06 -10.72 -10.37
C GLU A 192 2.51 -9.25 -10.41
N VAL A 193 1.83 -8.33 -9.73
CA VAL A 193 2.29 -6.93 -9.62
C VAL A 193 3.58 -6.86 -8.81
N LEU A 194 3.65 -7.54 -7.67
CA LEU A 194 4.86 -7.60 -6.84
C LEU A 194 6.02 -8.28 -7.58
N ARG A 195 5.73 -9.34 -8.34
CA ARG A 195 6.71 -10.05 -9.17
C ARG A 195 7.33 -9.09 -10.19
N ASN A 196 6.50 -8.35 -10.92
CA ASN A 196 6.95 -7.38 -11.90
C ASN A 196 7.79 -6.27 -11.26
N PHE A 197 7.41 -5.78 -10.08
CA PHE A 197 8.22 -4.81 -9.35
C PHE A 197 9.64 -5.33 -9.08
N TYR A 198 9.79 -6.50 -8.45
CA TYR A 198 11.12 -7.03 -8.12
C TYR A 198 11.96 -7.37 -9.34
N LEU A 199 11.36 -7.98 -10.37
CA LEU A 199 12.09 -8.30 -11.61
C LEU A 199 12.62 -7.05 -12.30
N ARG A 200 11.84 -5.95 -12.32
CA ARG A 200 12.25 -4.67 -12.90
C ARG A 200 13.26 -3.94 -12.02
N LEU A 201 13.14 -4.06 -10.69
CA LEU A 201 14.12 -3.52 -9.74
C LEU A 201 15.48 -4.16 -9.98
N TRP A 202 15.52 -5.49 -10.12
CA TRP A 202 16.74 -6.25 -10.39
C TRP A 202 17.30 -6.01 -11.80
N ALA A 203 16.45 -5.59 -12.74
CA ALA A 203 16.88 -5.12 -14.05
C ALA A 203 17.46 -3.69 -14.03
N GLY A 204 17.48 -3.02 -12.87
CA GLY A 204 18.06 -1.69 -12.70
C GLY A 204 17.15 -0.55 -13.14
N ASP A 205 15.82 -0.75 -13.17
CA ASP A 205 14.88 0.32 -13.50
C ASP A 205 14.87 1.40 -12.42
N ALA A 206 15.48 2.55 -12.72
CA ALA A 206 15.66 3.66 -11.79
C ALA A 206 14.35 4.37 -11.38
N ARG A 207 13.23 4.04 -12.02
CA ARG A 207 11.90 4.54 -11.67
C ARG A 207 11.32 3.88 -10.42
N LEU A 208 11.88 2.73 -10.01
CA LEU A 208 11.35 1.93 -8.92
C LEU A 208 11.96 2.35 -7.59
N ILE A 209 11.06 2.67 -6.65
CA ILE A 209 11.42 3.08 -5.30
C ILE A 209 11.01 1.95 -4.38
N LEU A 210 12.01 1.24 -3.83
CA LEU A 210 11.81 0.32 -2.71
C LEU A 210 12.24 1.03 -1.43
N ASP A 211 11.28 1.30 -0.54
CA ASP A 211 11.57 1.83 0.80
C ASP A 211 11.59 0.71 1.85
N ILE A 212 12.38 0.87 2.90
CA ILE A 212 12.51 -0.09 4.00
C ILE A 212 12.24 0.63 5.30
N LEU A 213 11.03 0.44 5.81
CA LEU A 213 10.56 1.08 7.01
C LEU A 213 11.16 0.43 8.26
N GLY A 214 11.59 1.27 9.19
CA GLY A 214 12.17 0.87 10.46
C GLY A 214 11.25 1.17 11.64
N GLY A 215 11.41 0.35 12.68
CA GLY A 215 10.69 0.49 13.94
C GLY A 215 9.30 -0.15 13.93
N PRO A 216 8.72 -0.35 15.13
CA PRO A 216 7.35 -0.85 15.26
C PRO A 216 6.36 0.24 14.85
N HIS A 217 5.15 -0.20 14.48
CA HIS A 217 3.98 0.65 14.33
C HIS A 217 3.61 1.30 15.67
N GLN A 218 3.49 2.63 15.71
CA GLN A 218 3.07 3.40 16.89
C GLN A 218 2.01 4.46 16.53
N GLU A 219 1.24 4.23 15.47
CA GLU A 219 0.23 5.16 15.01
C GLU A 219 -0.84 5.41 16.10
N MET A 220 -1.08 6.69 16.39
CA MET A 220 -2.05 7.09 17.42
C MET A 220 -3.41 7.51 16.86
N ALA A 221 -3.50 7.74 15.56
CA ALA A 221 -4.72 8.13 14.86
C ALA A 221 -4.62 7.86 13.36
N VAL A 222 -5.78 7.92 12.70
CA VAL A 222 -5.90 8.00 11.25
C VAL A 222 -6.24 9.44 10.88
N ALA A 223 -5.43 10.06 10.03
CA ALA A 223 -5.63 11.41 9.53
C ALA A 223 -5.99 11.37 8.05
N ARG A 224 -7.20 11.84 7.71
CA ARG A 224 -7.67 12.01 6.34
C ARG A 224 -7.42 13.45 5.91
N ILE A 225 -6.39 13.65 5.11
CA ILE A 225 -5.94 14.97 4.68
C ILE A 225 -6.72 15.37 3.43
N ARG A 226 -7.54 16.41 3.56
CA ARG A 226 -8.37 16.93 2.49
C ARG A 226 -7.81 18.24 1.95
N ALA A 227 -7.99 18.43 0.65
CA ALA A 227 -7.80 19.72 0.01
C ALA A 227 -8.80 20.72 0.60
N ALA A 228 -8.35 21.95 0.84
CA ALA A 228 -9.27 23.01 1.24
C ALA A 228 -10.31 23.27 0.13
N PRO A 229 -11.56 23.62 0.46
CA PRO A 229 -12.56 23.95 -0.54
C PRO A 229 -12.05 25.02 -1.52
N GLY A 230 -12.09 24.73 -2.82
CA GLY A 230 -11.64 25.64 -3.88
C GLY A 230 -10.13 25.64 -4.13
N SER A 231 -9.34 24.84 -3.40
CA SER A 231 -7.92 24.64 -3.72
C SER A 231 -7.75 23.64 -4.87
N GLU A 232 -6.80 23.93 -5.77
CA GLU A 232 -6.45 23.06 -6.92
C GLU A 232 -5.32 22.07 -6.58
N GLY A 233 -5.01 21.91 -5.29
CA GLY A 233 -3.81 21.24 -4.84
C GLY A 233 -4.00 20.39 -3.59
N LEU A 234 -2.93 19.66 -3.29
CA LEU A 234 -2.76 18.75 -2.17
C LEU A 234 -1.63 19.30 -1.28
N VAL A 235 -1.73 19.10 0.03
CA VAL A 235 -0.59 19.28 0.94
C VAL A 235 -0.07 17.91 1.37
N THR A 236 1.19 17.61 1.05
CA THR A 236 1.84 16.38 1.53
C THR A 236 1.97 16.43 3.04
N THR A 237 1.84 15.27 3.69
CA THR A 237 1.91 15.16 5.14
C THR A 237 2.95 14.11 5.51
N CYS A 238 3.77 14.41 6.51
CA CYS A 238 4.77 13.50 7.06
C CYS A 238 4.07 12.55 8.05
N PRO A 239 3.96 11.24 7.75
CA PRO A 239 3.27 10.30 8.65
C PRO A 239 3.95 10.18 10.01
N ARG A 240 5.28 10.33 10.05
CA ARG A 240 6.08 10.49 11.27
C ARG A 240 6.62 11.91 11.39
N HIS A 241 6.33 12.58 12.50
CA HIS A 241 6.98 13.85 12.84
C HIS A 241 7.24 13.96 14.34
N GLY A 242 8.52 14.03 14.72
CA GLY A 242 8.93 13.91 16.12
C GLY A 242 8.68 12.49 16.66
N ALA A 243 7.99 12.39 17.78
CA ALA A 243 7.59 11.11 18.39
C ALA A 243 6.16 10.66 18.00
N THR A 244 5.50 11.39 17.11
CA THR A 244 4.13 11.10 16.68
C THR A 244 4.13 10.38 15.34
N GLU A 245 3.37 9.29 15.27
CA GLU A 245 3.07 8.55 14.04
C GLU A 245 1.56 8.56 13.79
N LEU A 246 1.16 8.75 12.54
CA LEU A 246 -0.23 8.78 12.11
C LEU A 246 -0.38 7.92 10.85
N PHE A 247 -1.50 7.20 10.73
CA PHE A 247 -1.90 6.72 9.42
C PHE A 247 -2.38 7.92 8.60
N VAL A 248 -1.72 8.23 7.48
CA VAL A 248 -2.02 9.43 6.67
C VAL A 248 -2.64 9.01 5.35
N TYR A 249 -3.87 9.46 5.09
CA TYR A 249 -4.61 9.15 3.87
C TYR A 249 -5.07 10.43 3.16
N HIS A 250 -4.86 10.50 1.85
CA HIS A 250 -5.23 11.67 1.03
C HIS A 250 -6.38 11.31 0.05
N PRO A 251 -7.66 11.36 0.49
CA PRO A 251 -8.79 10.97 -0.35
C PRO A 251 -8.87 11.73 -1.67
N ASP A 252 -8.56 13.03 -1.68
CA ASP A 252 -8.69 13.85 -2.89
C ASP A 252 -7.59 13.52 -3.92
N ALA A 253 -6.38 13.23 -3.46
CA ALA A 253 -5.30 12.75 -4.32
C ALA A 253 -5.62 11.38 -4.93
N VAL A 254 -6.20 10.48 -4.14
CA VAL A 254 -6.64 9.16 -4.62
C VAL A 254 -7.79 9.28 -5.62
N ALA A 255 -8.77 10.15 -5.37
CA ALA A 255 -9.86 10.40 -6.31
C ALA A 255 -9.36 10.94 -7.65
N TRP A 256 -8.38 11.84 -7.64
CA TRP A 256 -7.74 12.34 -8.85
C TRP A 256 -6.95 11.25 -9.58
N LEU A 257 -6.19 10.41 -8.87
CA LEU A 257 -5.48 9.26 -9.46
C LEU A 257 -6.42 8.25 -10.09
N HIS A 258 -7.60 7.99 -9.50
CA HIS A 258 -8.60 7.11 -10.12
C HIS A 258 -9.06 7.63 -11.49
N ALA A 259 -9.15 8.95 -11.68
CA ALA A 259 -9.48 9.55 -12.98
C ALA A 259 -8.36 9.28 -14.00
N LEU A 260 -7.11 9.55 -13.64
CA LEU A 260 -5.96 9.25 -14.50
C LEU A 260 -5.83 7.76 -14.81
N HIS A 261 -6.10 6.90 -13.84
CA HIS A 261 -6.07 5.44 -14.00
C HIS A 261 -7.15 4.95 -14.98
N ALA A 262 -8.34 5.53 -14.94
CA ALA A 262 -9.38 5.22 -15.91
C ALA A 262 -9.00 5.67 -17.33
N ASP A 263 -8.43 6.87 -17.48
CA ASP A 263 -7.89 7.37 -18.75
C ASP A 263 -6.74 6.50 -19.28
N PHE A 264 -5.87 6.01 -18.38
CA PHE A 264 -4.80 5.07 -18.71
C PHE A 264 -5.37 3.76 -19.27
N LEU A 265 -6.41 3.18 -18.65
CA LEU A 265 -7.07 1.98 -19.17
C LEU A 265 -7.74 2.23 -20.53
N ALA A 266 -8.34 3.40 -20.73
CA ALA A 266 -8.93 3.77 -22.02
C ALA A 266 -7.85 3.88 -23.11
N THR A 267 -6.74 4.56 -22.81
CA THR A 267 -5.59 4.69 -23.70
C THR A 267 -4.95 3.32 -24.01
N ALA A 268 -4.93 2.41 -23.03
CA ALA A 268 -4.45 1.04 -23.21
C ALA A 268 -5.41 0.16 -24.05
N GLY A 269 -6.61 0.66 -24.40
CA GLY A 269 -7.62 -0.08 -25.16
C GLY A 269 -8.39 -1.11 -24.34
N LEU A 270 -8.33 -1.01 -23.00
CA LEU A 270 -8.96 -1.97 -22.08
C LEU A 270 -10.41 -1.60 -21.73
N ILE A 271 -10.76 -0.32 -21.85
CA ILE A 271 -12.13 0.20 -21.77
C ILE A 271 -12.36 1.22 -22.89
N PRO A 272 -13.60 1.41 -23.37
CA PRO A 272 -13.90 2.54 -24.24
C PRO A 272 -13.92 3.86 -23.45
N GLU A 273 -13.73 5.00 -24.11
CA GLU A 273 -13.80 6.33 -23.46
C GLU A 273 -15.11 6.54 -22.70
N VAL A 274 -16.24 6.09 -23.27
CA VAL A 274 -17.56 6.15 -22.60
C VAL A 274 -17.63 5.36 -21.29
N GLY A 275 -16.69 4.43 -21.06
CA GLY A 275 -16.56 3.63 -19.86
C GLY A 275 -15.76 4.29 -18.73
N ILE A 276 -15.05 5.40 -18.99
CA ILE A 276 -14.20 6.09 -18.01
C ILE A 276 -14.99 6.42 -16.72
N PRO A 277 -16.17 7.07 -16.76
CA PRO A 277 -16.91 7.40 -15.54
C PRO A 277 -17.30 6.16 -14.71
N GLY A 278 -17.64 5.06 -15.37
CA GLY A 278 -17.99 3.80 -14.70
C GLY A 278 -16.77 3.17 -14.02
N CYS A 279 -15.60 3.23 -14.66
CA CYS A 279 -14.35 2.76 -14.06
C CYS A 279 -13.96 3.57 -12.83
N ILE A 280 -14.07 4.91 -12.87
CA ILE A 280 -13.80 5.78 -11.72
C ILE A 280 -14.70 5.41 -10.54
N GLN A 281 -16.01 5.26 -10.75
CA GLN A 281 -16.95 4.89 -9.68
C GLN A 281 -16.65 3.50 -9.10
N ALA A 282 -16.25 2.54 -9.95
CA ALA A 282 -15.89 1.20 -9.51
C ALA A 282 -14.60 1.21 -8.66
N GLN A 283 -13.58 1.97 -9.08
CA GLN A 283 -12.34 2.17 -8.30
C GLN A 283 -12.63 2.83 -6.95
N GLN A 284 -13.47 3.87 -6.91
CA GLN A 284 -13.85 4.54 -5.66
C GLN A 284 -14.52 3.56 -4.68
N ARG A 285 -15.49 2.78 -5.14
CA ARG A 285 -16.18 1.79 -4.30
C ARG A 285 -15.24 0.71 -3.79
N LEU A 286 -14.41 0.15 -4.67
CA LEU A 286 -13.46 -0.90 -4.27
C LEU A 286 -12.38 -0.33 -3.34
N GLY A 287 -11.86 0.87 -3.63
CA GLY A 287 -10.88 1.56 -2.80
C GLY A 287 -11.39 1.88 -1.40
N GLU A 288 -12.64 2.34 -1.27
CA GLU A 288 -13.30 2.56 0.04
C GLU A 288 -13.41 1.26 0.85
N LEU A 289 -13.84 0.16 0.21
CA LEU A 289 -13.90 -1.16 0.84
C LEU A 289 -12.52 -1.61 1.33
N GLN A 290 -11.51 -1.50 0.48
CA GLN A 290 -10.15 -1.93 0.79
C GLN A 290 -9.51 -1.06 1.88
N LEU A 291 -9.72 0.26 1.85
CA LEU A 291 -9.28 1.18 2.91
C LEU A 291 -9.93 0.80 4.24
N GLN A 292 -11.25 0.65 4.27
CA GLN A 292 -11.99 0.29 5.49
C GLN A 292 -11.50 -1.04 6.06
N SER A 293 -11.34 -2.05 5.19
CA SER A 293 -10.81 -3.36 5.57
C SER A 293 -9.39 -3.25 6.13
N THR A 294 -8.54 -2.41 5.55
CA THR A 294 -7.17 -2.18 6.02
C THR A 294 -7.15 -1.57 7.41
N LEU A 295 -7.91 -0.49 7.61
CA LEU A 295 -7.99 0.19 8.91
C LEU A 295 -8.51 -0.74 9.98
N GLU A 296 -9.54 -1.53 9.68
CA GLU A 296 -10.10 -2.52 10.60
C GLU A 296 -9.09 -3.57 11.10
N ARG A 297 -8.11 -3.98 10.29
CA ARG A 297 -7.04 -4.92 10.71
C ARG A 297 -5.86 -4.21 11.36
N LEU A 298 -5.46 -3.05 10.85
CA LEU A 298 -4.20 -2.40 11.23
C LEU A 298 -4.35 -1.32 12.30
N ALA A 299 -5.53 -0.70 12.39
CA ALA A 299 -5.81 0.47 13.23
C ALA A 299 -7.08 0.32 14.10
N PRO A 300 -7.46 -0.87 14.60
CA PRO A 300 -8.73 -1.04 15.31
C PRO A 300 -8.82 -0.13 16.53
N GLY A 301 -9.91 0.62 16.65
CA GLY A 301 -10.17 1.52 17.76
C GLY A 301 -9.44 2.88 17.70
N LEU A 302 -8.53 3.10 16.76
CA LEU A 302 -7.87 4.40 16.60
C LEU A 302 -8.87 5.48 16.20
N PRO A 303 -8.73 6.72 16.74
CA PRO A 303 -9.55 7.85 16.31
C PRO A 303 -9.25 8.22 14.85
N VAL A 304 -10.29 8.61 14.13
CA VAL A 304 -10.22 9.06 12.73
C VAL A 304 -10.51 10.56 12.70
N PHE A 305 -9.62 11.33 12.10
CA PHE A 305 -9.77 12.77 11.93
C PHE A 305 -9.83 13.15 10.45
N ASP A 306 -10.69 14.11 10.11
CA ASP A 306 -10.52 14.89 8.89
C ASP A 306 -9.63 16.09 9.20
N VAL A 307 -8.68 16.36 8.31
CA VAL A 307 -7.69 17.43 8.41
C VAL A 307 -7.77 18.25 7.13
N SER A 308 -8.13 19.52 7.24
CA SER A 308 -8.11 20.46 6.12
C SER A 308 -6.95 21.41 6.33
N VAL A 309 -6.07 21.52 5.33
CA VAL A 309 -4.94 22.47 5.34
C VAL A 309 -5.30 23.64 4.45
N GLU A 310 -5.41 24.82 5.05
CA GLU A 310 -5.63 26.06 4.31
C GLU A 310 -4.28 26.60 3.82
N ALA A 311 -4.24 27.02 2.56
CA ALA A 311 -3.07 27.66 1.97
C ALA A 311 -3.36 29.14 1.69
N ASP A 312 -2.33 29.99 1.75
CA ASP A 312 -2.44 31.38 1.31
C ASP A 312 -2.49 31.52 -0.22
N ASP A 313 -2.62 32.78 -0.67
CA ASP A 313 -2.62 33.15 -2.09
C ASP A 313 -1.32 32.74 -2.83
N SER A 314 -0.24 32.42 -2.10
CA SER A 314 1.01 31.91 -2.67
C SER A 314 1.10 30.38 -2.68
N GLY A 315 0.05 29.69 -2.19
CA GLY A 315 0.00 28.24 -2.08
C GLY A 315 0.76 27.68 -0.87
N LEU A 316 1.21 28.53 0.06
CA LEU A 316 1.88 28.08 1.27
C LEU A 316 0.85 27.71 2.34
N PRO A 317 0.96 26.53 2.98
CA PRO A 317 0.03 26.14 4.03
C PRO A 317 0.15 27.06 5.24
N MET A 318 -0.96 27.69 5.64
CA MET A 318 -1.02 28.69 6.72
C MET A 318 -1.68 28.17 7.99
N ASP A 319 -2.80 27.45 7.88
CA ASP A 319 -3.54 26.95 9.03
C ASP A 319 -4.14 25.57 8.77
N VAL A 320 -4.56 24.92 9.85
CA VAL A 320 -5.07 23.57 9.82
C VAL A 320 -6.31 23.49 10.68
N THR A 321 -7.40 23.02 10.08
CA THR A 321 -8.61 22.60 10.79
C THR A 321 -8.61 21.09 10.94
N VAL A 322 -8.85 20.62 12.17
CA VAL A 322 -8.91 19.19 12.50
C VAL A 322 -10.28 18.89 13.11
N THR A 323 -10.93 17.83 12.65
CA THR A 323 -12.25 17.42 13.17
C THR A 323 -12.31 15.92 13.36
N LEU A 324 -12.69 15.48 14.56
CA LEU A 324 -12.89 14.08 14.90
C LEU A 324 -14.13 13.53 14.20
N GLN A 325 -13.96 12.43 13.48
CA GLN A 325 -15.01 11.79 12.69
C GLN A 325 -15.54 10.51 13.36
N GLY A 326 -14.78 9.96 14.30
CA GLY A 326 -15.13 8.76 15.03
C GLY A 326 -13.92 7.91 15.33
N ARG A 327 -14.11 6.59 15.37
CA ARG A 327 -13.06 5.60 15.58
C ARG A 327 -13.18 4.49 14.55
N VAL A 328 -12.04 3.90 14.20
CA VAL A 328 -12.03 2.68 13.39
C VAL A 328 -12.79 1.59 14.16
N PRO A 329 -13.80 0.94 13.54
CA PRO A 329 -14.51 -0.16 14.17
C PRO A 329 -13.54 -1.27 14.58
N ALA A 330 -13.70 -1.79 15.79
CA ALA A 330 -13.03 -3.03 16.14
C ALA A 330 -13.71 -4.18 15.39
N VAL A 331 -12.96 -4.94 14.60
CA VAL A 331 -13.48 -6.19 14.05
C VAL A 331 -13.67 -7.14 15.24
N PRO A 332 -14.89 -7.64 15.51
CA PRO A 332 -15.07 -8.65 16.53
C PRO A 332 -14.18 -9.83 16.15
N SER A 333 -13.25 -10.20 17.04
CA SER A 333 -12.37 -11.35 16.82
C SER A 333 -13.26 -12.57 16.57
N THR A 334 -13.40 -12.99 15.31
CA THR A 334 -14.07 -14.24 14.99
C THR A 334 -13.27 -15.33 15.70
N PRO A 335 -13.88 -16.12 16.60
CA PRO A 335 -13.14 -17.19 17.25
C PRO A 335 -12.57 -18.08 16.16
N SER A 336 -11.24 -18.17 16.11
CA SER A 336 -10.52 -19.03 15.18
C SER A 336 -11.05 -20.45 15.34
N THR A 337 -11.96 -20.86 14.44
CA THR A 337 -12.33 -22.26 14.30
C THR A 337 -11.11 -22.95 13.71
N ALA A 338 -10.31 -23.55 14.59
CA ALA A 338 -9.23 -24.44 14.18
C ALA A 338 -9.83 -25.59 13.37
N PHE A 339 -9.59 -25.57 12.06
CA PHE A 339 -9.65 -26.75 11.20
C PHE A 339 -8.23 -27.25 11.02
#